data_AF-E3RSK8-F1
#
_entry.id   AF-E3RSK8-F1
#
_cell.length_a   1.000
_cell.length_b   1.000
_cell.length_c   1.000
_cell.angle_alpha   90.00
_cell.angle_beta   90.00
_cell.angle_gamma   90.00
#
_symmetry.space_group_name_H-M   'P 1'
#
loop_
_entity.id
_entity.type
_entity.pdbx_description
1 polymer ?
#
loop_
_entity_poly.entity_id
_entity_poly.type
_entity_poly.pdbx_seq_one_letter_code
_entity_poly.pdbx_strand_id
1 'polypeptide(L)'
;MKDARELFCWTVEQKELVVTLWEMLNRDADADDEAQRRAQRDAQLEVLLNLLTSFFFTTTGDKPFSSGLIHFLIVLGIDSDTNRLRTAKKYSYMLAGVVYCMRVLSVEKLLPSACRDEQTDEDRERFLEHRE
;
A
#
# COMPACT_ATOMS: atom_id res chain seq x y z
N MET A 1 27.81 -4.61 -5.05
CA MET A 1 26.35 -4.34 -5.17
C MET A 1 25.89 -3.85 -3.82
N LYS A 2 25.11 -2.76 -3.79
CA LYS A 2 24.42 -2.36 -2.55
C LYS A 2 23.30 -3.36 -2.27
N ASP A 3 23.11 -3.69 -1.00
CA ASP A 3 22.01 -4.56 -0.56
C ASP A 3 20.65 -3.91 -0.89
N ALA A 4 19.61 -4.70 -1.17
CA ALA A 4 18.25 -4.20 -1.36
C ALA A 4 17.79 -3.35 -0.16
N ARG A 5 18.28 -3.65 1.05
CA ARG A 5 18.05 -2.87 2.28
C ARG A 5 18.65 -1.46 2.24
N GLU A 6 19.72 -1.26 1.47
CA GLU A 6 20.36 0.06 1.29
C GLU A 6 19.71 0.86 0.16
N LEU A 7 19.04 0.18 -0.78
CA LEU A 7 18.31 0.79 -1.88
C LEU A 7 16.86 1.12 -1.49
N PHE A 8 16.30 0.39 -0.52
CA PHE A 8 14.95 0.57 -0.02
C PHE A 8 14.93 0.71 1.49
N CYS A 9 15.35 1.89 1.96
CA CYS A 9 15.32 2.24 3.38
C CYS A 9 13.88 2.51 3.82
N TRP A 10 13.30 1.60 4.60
CA TRP A 10 11.99 1.83 5.19
C TRP A 10 12.03 2.98 6.19
N THR A 11 10.97 3.78 6.20
CA THR A 11 10.75 4.79 7.23
C THR A 11 10.55 4.14 8.59
N VAL A 12 10.67 4.93 9.67
CA VAL A 12 10.39 4.45 11.02
C VAL A 12 8.94 3.94 11.11
N GLU A 13 8.00 4.71 10.58
CA GLU A 13 6.58 4.36 10.50
C GLU A 13 6.33 3.03 9.76
N GLN A 14 6.95 2.84 8.59
CA GLN A 14 6.81 1.58 7.83
C GLN A 14 7.30 0.37 8.63
N LYS A 15 8.39 0.51 9.40
CA LYS A 15 8.89 -0.56 10.27
C LYS A 15 7.92 -0.86 11.41
N GLU A 16 7.39 0.17 12.07
CA GLU A 16 6.42 0.04 13.16
C GLU A 16 5.12 -0.63 12.68
N LEU A 17 4.63 -0.24 11.51
CA LEU A 17 3.44 -0.85 10.89
C LEU A 17 3.65 -2.33 10.55
N VAL A 18 4.83 -2.72 10.04
CA VAL A 18 5.12 -4.14 9.78
C VAL A 18 5.22 -4.95 11.06
N VAL A 19 5.87 -4.43 12.10
CA VAL A 19 5.93 -5.13 13.40
C VAL A 19 4.52 -5.30 13.96
N THR A 20 3.71 -4.24 13.92
CA THR A 20 2.31 -4.28 14.38
C THR A 20 1.50 -5.33 13.61
N LEU A 21 1.60 -5.34 12.28
CA LEU A 21 0.91 -6.32 11.44
C LEU A 21 1.37 -7.75 11.77
N TRP A 22 2.68 -7.96 11.92
CA TRP A 22 3.26 -9.26 12.26
C TRP A 22 2.75 -9.78 13.60
N GLU A 23 2.69 -8.93 14.63
CA GLU A 23 2.13 -9.27 15.94
C GLU A 23 0.63 -9.61 15.85
N MET A 24 -0.13 -8.86 15.06
CA MET A 24 -1.57 -9.13 14.87
C MET A 24 -1.85 -10.43 14.11
N LEU A 25 -0.99 -10.81 13.17
CA LEU A 25 -1.11 -12.06 12.41
C LEU A 25 -0.70 -13.29 13.22
N ASN A 26 0.23 -13.12 14.16
CA ASN A 26 0.69 -14.20 15.05
C ASN A 26 -0.20 -14.42 16.28
N ARG A 27 -1.17 -13.54 16.54
CA ARG A 27 -2.18 -13.83 17.56
C ARG A 27 -3.08 -14.96 17.09
N ASP A 28 -2.91 -16.13 17.70
CA ASP A 28 -3.88 -17.22 17.57
C ASP A 28 -5.25 -16.71 18.02
N ALA A 29 -6.26 -16.95 17.18
CA ALA A 29 -7.62 -16.52 17.44
C ALA A 29 -8.26 -17.44 18.49
N ASP A 30 -7.96 -17.22 19.77
CA ASP A 30 -8.67 -17.84 20.91
C ASP A 30 -10.05 -17.20 21.12
N ALA A 31 -10.79 -16.94 20.02
CA ALA A 31 -12.06 -16.24 20.05
C ALA A 31 -13.20 -17.22 19.67
N ASP A 32 -13.85 -17.76 20.69
CA ASP A 32 -15.14 -18.47 20.52
C ASP A 32 -16.24 -17.53 19.99
N ASP A 33 -16.09 -16.21 20.17
CA ASP A 33 -17.02 -15.20 19.70
C ASP A 33 -16.75 -14.76 18.24
N GLU A 34 -17.78 -14.84 17.40
CA GLU A 34 -17.75 -14.38 16.01
C GLU A 34 -17.59 -12.85 15.88
N ALA A 35 -18.17 -12.07 16.81
CA ALA A 35 -18.02 -10.62 16.82
C ALA A 35 -16.56 -10.22 17.07
N GLN A 36 -15.88 -10.92 17.98
CA GLN A 36 -14.46 -10.68 18.27
C GLN A 36 -13.55 -11.07 17.08
N ARG A 37 -13.87 -12.16 16.36
CA ARG A 37 -13.16 -12.52 15.12
C ARG A 37 -13.35 -11.50 14.00
N ARG A 38 -14.53 -10.88 13.90
CA ARG A 38 -14.78 -9.80 12.92
C ARG A 38 -13.96 -8.56 13.28
N ALA A 39 -14.05 -8.09 14.52
CA ALA A 39 -13.27 -6.95 14.99
C ALA A 39 -11.76 -7.15 14.82
N GLN A 40 -11.24 -8.35 15.08
CA GLN A 40 -9.83 -8.66 14.85
C GLN A 40 -9.45 -8.61 13.38
N ARG A 41 -10.29 -9.14 12.48
CA ARG A 41 -10.05 -9.06 11.03
C ARG A 41 -10.08 -7.62 10.53
N ASP A 42 -11.02 -6.81 11.03
CA ASP A 42 -11.13 -5.41 10.64
C ASP A 42 -9.89 -4.63 11.10
N ALA A 43 -9.41 -4.86 12.31
CA ALA A 43 -8.15 -4.29 12.80
C ALA A 43 -6.93 -4.75 11.99
N GLN A 44 -6.84 -6.03 11.63
CA GLN A 44 -5.78 -6.56 10.76
C GLN A 44 -5.80 -5.90 9.37
N LEU A 45 -6.99 -5.75 8.79
CA LEU A 45 -7.18 -5.08 7.50
C LEU A 45 -6.80 -3.61 7.58
N GLU A 46 -7.15 -2.92 8.66
CA GLU A 46 -6.78 -1.52 8.87
C GLU A 46 -5.26 -1.34 8.95
N VAL A 47 -4.55 -2.17 9.72
CA VAL A 47 -3.08 -2.11 9.80
C VAL A 47 -2.44 -2.46 8.47
N LEU A 48 -2.96 -3.47 7.76
CA LEU A 48 -2.47 -3.81 6.42
C LEU A 48 -2.65 -2.63 5.46
N LEU A 49 -3.81 -1.98 5.47
CA LEU A 49 -4.11 -0.82 4.64
C LEU A 49 -3.20 0.36 4.97
N ASN A 50 -2.98 0.64 6.26
CA ASN A 50 -2.03 1.65 6.73
C ASN A 50 -0.61 1.37 6.22
N LEU A 51 -0.16 0.12 6.33
CA LEU A 51 1.13 -0.30 5.82
C LEU A 51 1.25 -0.08 4.31
N LEU A 52 0.29 -0.59 3.53
CA LEU A 52 0.32 -0.45 2.06
C LEU A 52 0.31 1.02 1.63
N THR A 53 -0.55 1.83 2.25
CA THR A 53 -0.68 3.25 1.92
C THR A 53 0.52 4.08 2.34
N SER A 54 1.23 3.70 3.42
CA SER A 54 2.51 4.33 3.79
C SER A 54 3.58 4.17 2.70
N PHE A 55 3.52 3.14 1.87
CA PHE A 55 4.41 2.97 0.72
C PHE A 55 3.93 3.73 -0.53
N PHE A 56 2.62 3.94 -0.68
CA PHE A 56 2.04 4.66 -1.81
C PHE A 56 2.18 6.17 -1.68
N PHE A 57 1.84 6.71 -0.50
CA PHE A 57 1.85 8.15 -0.22
C PHE A 57 3.22 8.68 0.25
N THR A 58 4.30 7.89 0.11
CA THR A 58 5.65 8.35 0.41
C THR A 58 6.01 9.49 -0.54
N THR A 59 6.26 10.69 -0.01
CA THR A 59 6.75 11.81 -0.81
C THR A 59 8.21 11.56 -1.15
N THR A 60 8.55 11.59 -2.45
CA THR A 60 9.94 11.42 -2.90
C THR A 60 10.71 12.74 -2.94
N GLY A 61 10.03 13.88 -2.80
CA GLY A 61 10.60 15.19 -3.12
C GLY A 61 11.32 15.16 -4.46
N ASP A 62 12.53 15.74 -4.51
CA ASP A 62 13.40 15.73 -5.70
C ASP A 62 14.19 14.43 -5.90
N LYS A 63 13.89 13.37 -5.14
CA LYS A 63 14.60 12.09 -5.15
C LYS A 63 13.66 10.94 -5.52
N PRO A 64 13.16 10.86 -6.77
CA PRO A 64 12.22 9.80 -7.18
C PRO A 64 12.76 8.38 -6.94
N PHE A 65 14.09 8.22 -6.98
CA PHE A 65 14.77 6.97 -6.68
C PHE A 65 14.91 6.67 -5.17
N SER A 66 14.27 7.41 -4.27
CA SER A 66 14.11 6.98 -2.88
C SER A 66 12.86 6.14 -2.67
N SER A 67 11.90 6.16 -3.61
CA SER A 67 10.69 5.34 -3.52
C SER A 67 10.96 3.92 -4.01
N GLY A 68 10.71 2.95 -3.13
CA GLY A 68 10.75 1.54 -3.53
C GLY A 68 9.61 1.15 -4.47
N LEU A 69 8.49 1.86 -4.45
CA LEU A 69 7.43 1.66 -5.44
C LEU A 69 7.94 2.01 -6.84
N ILE A 70 8.64 3.14 -6.99
CA ILE A 70 9.25 3.51 -8.28
C ILE A 70 10.30 2.48 -8.70
N HIS A 71 11.13 2.00 -7.77
CA HIS A 71 12.09 0.92 -8.05
C HIS A 71 11.40 -0.35 -8.52
N PHE A 72 10.36 -0.77 -7.81
CA PHE A 72 9.58 -1.95 -8.13
C PHE A 72 8.98 -1.85 -9.54
N LEU A 73 8.40 -0.69 -9.87
CA LEU A 73 7.85 -0.42 -11.21
C LEU A 73 8.94 -0.49 -12.29
N ILE A 74 10.13 0.09 -12.05
CA ILE A 74 11.25 0.00 -12.99
C ILE A 74 11.67 -1.46 -13.21
N VAL A 75 11.81 -2.24 -12.14
CA VAL A 75 12.16 -3.67 -12.21
C VAL A 75 11.07 -4.46 -12.94
N LEU A 76 9.80 -4.16 -12.70
CA LEU A 76 8.66 -4.78 -13.39
C LEU A 76 8.70 -4.51 -14.90
N GLY A 77 9.23 -3.35 -15.29
CA GLY A 77 9.49 -2.98 -16.68
C GLY A 77 10.62 -3.77 -17.35
N ILE A 78 11.43 -4.53 -16.61
CA ILE A 78 12.49 -5.37 -17.18
C ILE A 78 11.91 -6.74 -17.57
N ASP A 79 12.23 -7.17 -18.78
CA ASP A 79 11.95 -8.50 -19.30
C ASP A 79 13.06 -9.45 -18.83
N SER A 80 12.69 -10.48 -18.08
CA SER A 80 13.63 -11.42 -17.44
C SER A 80 14.45 -12.24 -18.43
N ASP A 81 13.89 -12.49 -19.61
CA ASP A 81 14.48 -13.39 -20.59
C ASP A 81 15.51 -12.65 -21.44
N THR A 82 15.20 -11.39 -21.79
CA THR A 82 16.04 -10.57 -22.65
C THR A 82 16.93 -9.58 -21.89
N ASN A 83 16.71 -9.40 -20.58
CA ASN A 83 17.33 -8.35 -19.76
C ASN A 83 17.18 -6.94 -20.37
N ARG A 84 16.08 -6.70 -21.11
CA ARG A 84 15.76 -5.42 -21.74
C ARG A 84 14.48 -4.85 -21.17
N LEU A 85 14.26 -3.55 -21.38
CA LEU A 85 12.97 -2.95 -21.07
C LEU A 85 11.88 -3.54 -21.96
N ARG A 86 10.76 -3.91 -21.34
CA ARG A 86 9.52 -4.29 -22.01
C ARG A 86 9.05 -3.13 -22.89
N THR A 87 8.49 -3.46 -24.05
CA THR A 87 7.84 -2.44 -24.88
C THR A 87 6.61 -1.88 -24.17
N ALA A 88 6.22 -0.66 -24.53
CA ALA A 88 5.04 -0.01 -23.93
C ALA A 88 3.80 -0.91 -23.95
N LYS A 89 3.53 -1.61 -25.06
CA LYS A 89 2.41 -2.55 -25.19
C LYS A 89 2.45 -3.70 -24.16
N LYS A 90 3.63 -4.17 -23.80
CA LYS A 90 3.82 -5.27 -22.84
C LYS A 90 3.91 -4.80 -21.38
N TYR A 91 4.12 -3.51 -21.14
CA TYR A 91 4.26 -2.96 -19.79
C TYR A 91 3.05 -2.14 -19.34
N SER A 92 2.35 -1.49 -20.27
CA SER A 92 1.26 -0.55 -19.97
C SER A 92 0.11 -1.19 -19.18
N TYR A 93 -0.28 -2.42 -19.50
CA TYR A 93 -1.35 -3.11 -18.77
C TYR A 93 -0.91 -3.48 -17.34
N MET A 94 0.37 -3.80 -17.13
CA MET A 94 0.92 -4.09 -15.80
C MET A 94 0.87 -2.81 -14.97
N LEU A 95 1.37 -1.70 -15.51
CA LEU A 95 1.32 -0.40 -14.86
C LEU A 95 -0.13 0.03 -14.58
N ALA A 96 -1.04 -0.15 -15.54
CA ALA A 96 -2.46 0.14 -15.35
C ALA A 96 -3.07 -0.68 -14.21
N GLY A 97 -2.69 -1.96 -14.09
CA GLY A 97 -3.08 -2.81 -12.96
C GLY A 97 -2.57 -2.29 -11.62
N VAL A 98 -1.29 -1.91 -11.53
CA VAL A 98 -0.74 -1.33 -10.29
C VAL A 98 -1.44 -0.02 -9.95
N VAL A 99 -1.63 0.88 -10.93
CA VAL A 99 -2.35 2.16 -10.74
C VAL A 99 -3.78 1.92 -10.28
N TYR A 100 -4.48 0.93 -10.86
CA TYR A 100 -5.82 0.57 -10.43
C TYR A 100 -5.84 0.11 -8.97
N CYS A 101 -4.96 -0.82 -8.59
CA CYS A 101 -4.85 -1.30 -7.21
C CYS A 101 -4.54 -0.17 -6.22
N MET A 102 -3.59 0.71 -6.55
CA MET A 102 -3.25 1.87 -5.73
C MET A 102 -4.47 2.77 -5.54
N ARG A 103 -5.21 3.09 -6.60
CA ARG A 103 -6.43 3.91 -6.51
C ARG A 103 -7.49 3.28 -5.61
N VAL A 104 -7.75 1.99 -5.75
CA VAL A 104 -8.74 1.28 -4.92
C VAL A 104 -8.34 1.33 -3.44
N LEU A 105 -7.07 1.06 -3.13
CA LEU A 105 -6.56 1.09 -1.75
C LEU A 105 -6.54 2.50 -1.17
N SER A 106 -6.15 3.52 -1.96
CA SER A 106 -6.21 4.92 -1.55
C SER A 106 -7.64 5.37 -1.26
N VAL A 107 -8.62 4.97 -2.07
CA VAL A 107 -10.04 5.26 -1.82
C VAL A 107 -10.50 4.60 -0.52
N GLU A 108 -10.19 3.32 -0.30
CA GLU A 108 -10.58 2.65 0.94
C GLU A 108 -9.94 3.30 2.18
N LYS A 109 -8.70 3.82 2.05
CA LYS A 109 -8.01 4.50 3.16
C LYS A 109 -8.59 5.88 3.47
N LEU A 110 -8.90 6.65 2.43
CA LEU A 110 -9.32 8.05 2.55
C LEU A 110 -10.83 8.20 2.72
N LEU A 111 -11.61 7.27 2.18
CA LEU A 111 -13.07 7.28 2.19
C LEU A 111 -13.61 5.85 2.42
N PRO A 112 -13.44 5.29 3.64
CA PRO A 112 -13.69 3.89 3.92
C PRO A 112 -15.12 3.46 3.61
N SER A 113 -15.27 2.33 2.92
CA SER A 113 -16.59 1.84 2.53
C SER A 113 -17.47 1.44 3.72
N ALA A 114 -16.85 0.98 4.82
CA ALA A 114 -17.52 0.57 6.04
C ALA A 114 -18.28 1.71 6.75
N CYS A 115 -17.81 2.95 6.62
CA CYS A 115 -18.40 4.13 7.26
C CYS A 115 -19.23 4.98 6.28
N ARG A 116 -19.64 4.43 5.12
CA ARG A 116 -20.26 5.22 4.04
C ARG A 116 -21.52 5.97 4.49
N ASP A 117 -22.32 5.37 5.37
CA ASP A 117 -23.55 5.99 5.87
C ASP A 117 -23.28 7.12 6.88
N GLU A 118 -22.06 7.18 7.43
CA GLU A 118 -21.60 8.19 8.40
C GLU A 118 -20.79 9.32 7.74
N GLN A 119 -20.44 9.16 6.46
CA GLN A 119 -19.60 10.11 5.72
C GLN A 119 -20.33 11.43 5.44
N THR A 120 -19.57 12.52 5.58
CA THR A 120 -20.03 13.88 5.38
C THR A 120 -19.36 14.54 4.16
N ASP A 121 -19.81 15.75 3.81
CA ASP A 121 -19.16 16.55 2.78
C ASP A 121 -17.70 16.89 3.14
N GLU A 122 -17.36 16.98 4.42
CA GLU A 122 -15.98 17.22 4.90
C GLU A 122 -15.06 16.03 4.60
N ASP A 123 -15.53 14.79 4.79
CA ASP A 123 -14.76 13.58 4.44
C ASP A 123 -14.49 13.52 2.93
N ARG A 124 -15.48 13.94 2.14
CA ARG A 124 -15.35 14.03 0.69
C ARG A 124 -14.33 15.10 0.29
N GLU A 125 -14.35 16.28 0.91
CA GLU A 125 -13.39 17.35 0.64
C GLU A 125 -11.96 16.91 0.99
N ARG A 126 -11.75 16.29 2.16
CA ARG A 126 -10.47 15.72 2.55
C ARG A 126 -9.95 14.67 1.55
N PHE A 127 -10.83 13.82 1.02
CA PHE A 127 -10.47 12.90 -0.07
C PHE A 127 -10.01 13.64 -1.32
N LEU A 128 -10.68 14.72 -1.73
CA LEU A 128 -10.28 15.51 -2.91
C LEU A 128 -8.88 16.12 -2.75
N GLU A 129 -8.50 16.51 -1.54
CA GLU A 129 -7.18 17.05 -1.23
C GLU A 129 -6.06 16.00 -1.28
N HIS A 130 -6.35 14.75 -0.90
CA HIS A 130 -5.33 13.71 -0.68
C HIS A 130 -5.29 12.60 -1.75
N ARG A 131 -6.16 12.66 -2.77
CA ARG A 131 -6.28 11.61 -3.81
C ARG A 131 -5.28 11.70 -4.96
N GLU A 132 -4.52 12.79 -5.06
CA GLU A 132 -3.47 13.00 -6.08
C GLU A 132 -2.09 12.62 -5.55
#